data_AF-A0A4Q5ALA9-F1
#
_entry.id   AF-A0A4Q5ALA9-F1
#
_cell.length_a   1.000
_cell.length_b   1.000
_cell.length_c   1.000
_cell.angle_alpha   90.00
_cell.angle_beta   90.00
_cell.angle_gamma   90.00
#
_symmetry.space_group_name_H-M   'P 1'
#
loop_
_entity.id
_entity.type
_entity.pdbx_description
1 polymer ?
#
loop_
_entity_poly.entity_id
_entity_poly.type
_entity_poly.pdbx_seq_one_letter_code
_entity_poly.pdbx_strand_id
1 'polypeptide(L)'
;MHVYTTDRGAVTAAHTPMPTDTNDDTPVGELEFDRIVSRWSNPKIAGTPAWRLNGMIHQPDVASELVRTAITVKTVEALRDPSKTLTRRYAHYLCSRVSIEKILNDQYGMAPTLVRQASKYETLRLKLRGGDGRGHRELTDEDIWDIAAREEADRQMAAYARGERKWMRWPPLHDGMSTNPAAHRRLKCGGLDRWRELTQAAALDGNRPHRNIDDGLQIGDMRVDVADEALGLVDGSGGIDRQWLADHHITSSMINELSDERLLAMGLDPQELRAAAASLDASDATVACPVDASAPRRLEDLPLPPLDAKHRRAAERMGDVVDDPVLCLWLVAGYHGRALQPDAVLSHYGFPVRLARTALRAKRLPMDGKTVVDVWSEACGQLNALARPRGATPGPAGYAEFQRTVERFRVQMRTQIMCRLTGRRKVAHPTQPQPAAPHPVECH
;
A
#
# COMPACT_ATOMS: atom_id res chain seq x y z
N MET A 1 -36.39 47.67 -30.10
CA MET A 1 -37.17 46.45 -30.36
C MET A 1 -36.98 45.51 -29.18
N HIS A 2 -38.07 45.29 -28.43
CA HIS A 2 -38.37 44.27 -27.41
C HIS A 2 -37.24 43.89 -26.41
N VAL A 3 -37.20 44.34 -25.14
CA VAL A 3 -38.18 44.20 -24.01
C VAL A 3 -38.52 42.71 -23.79
N TYR A 4 -38.17 42.05 -22.67
CA TYR A 4 -38.78 42.22 -21.34
C TYR A 4 -37.85 41.91 -20.15
N THR A 5 -37.95 42.79 -19.16
CA THR A 5 -37.68 42.66 -17.73
C THR A 5 -38.61 41.65 -17.03
N THR A 6 -38.19 41.07 -15.90
CA THR A 6 -38.88 41.16 -14.58
C THR A 6 -38.08 40.49 -13.46
N ASP A 7 -37.38 41.34 -12.71
CA ASP A 7 -37.46 41.58 -11.26
C ASP A 7 -38.13 40.55 -10.30
N ARG A 8 -37.55 40.52 -9.09
CA ARG A 8 -38.08 40.16 -7.74
C ARG A 8 -37.86 38.76 -7.17
N GLY A 9 -37.00 38.74 -6.16
CA GLY A 9 -37.02 37.73 -5.10
C GLY A 9 -35.77 37.74 -4.23
N ALA A 10 -35.46 38.86 -3.56
CA ALA A 10 -34.54 38.83 -2.43
C ALA A 10 -35.17 37.98 -1.31
N VAL A 11 -34.67 36.76 -1.12
CA VAL A 11 -34.79 36.03 0.14
C VAL A 11 -33.37 35.86 0.65
N THR A 12 -33.03 36.62 1.67
CA THR A 12 -31.88 36.41 2.53
C THR A 12 -31.99 35.04 3.19
N ALA A 13 -31.53 34.01 2.50
CA ALA A 13 -31.20 32.73 3.12
C ALA A 13 -29.80 32.88 3.69
N ALA A 14 -29.73 33.01 5.01
CA ALA A 14 -28.49 32.84 5.76
C ALA A 14 -27.74 31.63 5.20
N HIS A 15 -26.58 31.90 4.57
CA HIS A 15 -25.63 30.86 4.27
C HIS A 15 -25.13 30.36 5.62
N THR A 16 -25.76 29.31 6.14
CA THR A 16 -25.13 28.47 7.15
C THR A 16 -23.99 27.78 6.40
N PRO A 17 -22.71 28.13 6.65
CA PRO A 17 -21.63 27.41 6.03
C PRO A 17 -21.72 25.95 6.50
N MET A 18 -21.78 25.04 5.53
CA MET A 18 -21.53 23.62 5.77
C MET A 18 -20.14 23.50 6.44
N PRO A 19 -19.98 22.65 7.47
CA PRO A 19 -18.68 22.46 8.08
C PRO A 19 -17.77 21.80 7.05
N THR A 20 -16.89 22.60 6.44
CA THR A 20 -15.62 22.10 5.94
C THR A 20 -14.91 21.47 7.13
N ASP A 21 -14.37 20.26 7.00
CA ASP A 21 -13.42 19.73 7.98
C ASP A 21 -12.30 20.76 8.15
N THR A 22 -12.37 21.55 9.21
CA THR A 22 -11.55 22.74 9.45
C THR A 22 -10.14 22.37 9.98
N ASN A 23 -9.81 21.08 10.08
CA ASN A 23 -8.59 20.60 10.73
C ASN A 23 -7.39 20.39 9.80
N ASP A 24 -7.55 20.46 8.47
CA ASP A 24 -6.44 20.21 7.54
C ASP A 24 -5.64 21.48 7.17
N ASP A 25 -6.23 22.66 7.36
CA ASP A 25 -5.64 23.98 7.08
C ASP A 25 -5.21 24.72 8.36
N THR A 26 -5.43 24.14 9.55
CA THR A 26 -4.90 24.65 10.81
C THR A 26 -3.39 24.39 10.90
N PRO A 27 -2.62 25.30 11.53
CA PRO A 27 -1.23 25.04 11.85
C PRO A 27 -1.10 23.79 12.71
N VAL A 28 -0.16 22.92 12.35
CA VAL A 28 0.13 21.69 13.09
C VAL A 28 0.85 22.05 14.38
N GLY A 29 0.35 21.52 15.51
CA GLY A 29 1.05 21.61 16.78
C GLY A 29 2.27 20.69 16.84
N GLU A 30 3.24 21.00 17.69
CA GLU A 30 4.50 20.24 17.83
C GLU A 30 4.28 18.73 18.00
N LEU A 31 3.39 18.33 18.91
CA LEU A 31 3.06 16.91 19.16
C LEU A 31 2.45 16.21 17.93
N GLU A 32 1.68 16.92 17.13
CA GLU A 32 1.08 16.36 15.93
C GLU A 32 2.14 16.24 14.82
N PHE A 33 3.01 17.23 14.69
CA PHE A 33 4.14 17.16 13.76
C PHE A 33 5.04 15.98 14.08
N ASP A 34 5.40 15.78 15.36
CA ASP A 34 6.24 14.67 15.80
C ASP A 34 5.60 13.30 15.49
N ARG A 35 4.28 13.17 15.62
CA ARG A 35 3.55 11.96 15.21
C ARG A 35 3.66 11.71 13.72
N ILE A 36 3.51 12.75 12.90
CA ILE A 36 3.64 12.67 11.44
C ILE A 36 5.07 12.25 11.06
N VAL A 37 6.08 12.91 11.62
CA VAL A 37 7.50 12.61 11.37
C VAL A 37 7.79 11.16 11.76
N SER A 38 7.41 10.75 12.98
CA SER A 38 7.65 9.39 13.50
C SER A 38 7.06 8.31 12.61
N ARG A 39 5.89 8.55 12.00
CA ARG A 39 5.32 7.64 11.01
C ARG A 39 6.18 7.52 9.76
N TRP A 40 6.57 8.66 9.17
CA TRP A 40 7.31 8.66 7.89
C TRP A 40 8.78 8.28 8.02
N SER A 41 9.35 8.41 9.22
CA SER A 41 10.68 7.89 9.54
C SER A 41 10.68 6.44 10.04
N ASN A 42 9.53 5.77 10.14
CA ASN A 42 9.50 4.39 10.61
C ASN A 42 9.93 3.40 9.50
N PRO A 43 11.02 2.62 9.67
CA PRO A 43 11.52 1.67 8.69
C PRO A 43 10.68 0.39 8.58
N LYS A 44 9.77 0.14 9.53
CA LYS A 44 8.89 -1.04 9.56
C LYS A 44 7.61 -0.83 8.73
N ILE A 45 7.22 0.41 8.47
CA ILE A 45 5.97 0.73 7.75
C ILE A 45 6.24 0.74 6.24
N ALA A 46 5.64 -0.21 5.52
CA ALA A 46 5.79 -0.31 4.07
C ALA A 46 5.42 0.99 3.34
N GLY A 47 6.24 1.39 2.37
CA GLY A 47 6.02 2.59 1.55
C GLY A 47 6.55 3.90 2.14
N THR A 48 6.98 3.94 3.40
CA THR A 48 7.63 5.13 3.97
C THR A 48 9.02 5.37 3.34
N PRO A 49 9.54 6.61 3.33
CA PRO A 49 10.92 6.86 2.96
C PRO A 49 11.92 6.02 3.77
N ALA A 50 11.70 5.85 5.08
CA ALA A 50 12.58 5.05 5.92
C ALA A 50 12.53 3.56 5.60
N TRP A 51 11.36 2.99 5.29
CA TRP A 51 11.26 1.59 4.86
C TRP A 51 11.98 1.36 3.54
N ARG A 52 11.85 2.30 2.59
CA ARG A 52 12.53 2.22 1.29
C ARG A 52 14.05 2.35 1.45
N LEU A 53 14.51 3.29 2.27
CA LEU A 53 15.93 3.45 2.59
C LEU A 53 16.49 2.22 3.31
N ASN A 54 15.77 1.70 4.31
CA ASN A 54 16.13 0.46 5.02
C ASN A 54 16.17 -0.76 4.08
N GLY A 55 15.32 -0.80 3.06
CA GLY A 55 15.38 -1.80 2.00
C GLY A 55 16.70 -1.79 1.21
N MET A 56 17.49 -0.72 1.30
CA MET A 56 18.82 -0.62 0.70
C MET A 56 19.93 -0.76 1.74
N ILE A 57 19.84 -0.07 2.87
CA ILE A 57 20.95 -0.03 3.82
C ILE A 57 20.90 -1.15 4.87
N HIS A 58 19.75 -1.80 5.04
CA HIS A 58 19.49 -2.87 6.01
C HIS A 58 19.80 -2.50 7.48
N GLN A 59 19.81 -1.22 7.79
CA GLN A 59 20.03 -0.65 9.12
C GLN A 59 18.80 0.19 9.49
N PRO A 60 17.82 -0.38 10.22
CA PRO A 60 16.54 0.29 10.46
C PRO A 60 16.68 1.58 11.28
N ASP A 61 17.55 1.59 12.29
CA ASP A 61 17.74 2.74 13.17
C ASP A 61 18.42 3.89 12.42
N VAL A 62 19.46 3.58 11.64
CA VAL A 62 20.15 4.55 10.77
C VAL A 62 19.20 5.09 9.70
N ALA A 63 18.38 4.22 9.09
CA ALA A 63 17.40 4.65 8.08
C ALA A 63 16.35 5.60 8.68
N SER A 64 15.89 5.33 9.89
CA SER A 64 14.97 6.19 10.63
C SER A 64 15.60 7.56 10.87
N GLU A 65 16.80 7.61 11.43
CA GLU A 65 17.48 8.84 11.81
C GLU A 65 17.83 9.73 10.62
N LEU A 66 18.33 9.12 9.53
CA LEU A 66 18.62 9.85 8.30
C LEU A 66 17.37 10.45 7.66
N VAL A 67 16.24 9.74 7.72
CA VAL A 67 14.97 10.26 7.22
C VAL A 67 14.43 11.37 8.13
N ARG A 68 14.51 11.24 9.45
CA ARG A 68 14.13 12.32 10.38
C ARG A 68 14.93 13.58 10.10
N THR A 69 16.25 13.45 9.99
CA THR A 69 17.15 14.57 9.66
C THR A 69 16.75 15.23 8.34
N ALA A 70 16.50 14.43 7.29
CA ALA A 70 16.08 14.96 6.00
C ALA A 70 14.72 15.66 6.03
N ILE A 71 13.76 15.15 6.83
CA ILE A 71 12.46 15.80 7.06
C ILE A 71 12.65 17.14 7.76
N THR A 72 13.48 17.19 8.80
CA THR A 72 13.77 18.42 9.55
C THR A 72 14.37 19.49 8.65
N VAL A 73 15.43 19.16 7.89
CA VAL A 73 16.07 20.09 6.95
C VAL A 73 15.05 20.63 5.95
N LYS A 74 14.26 19.74 5.34
CA LYS A 74 13.27 20.11 4.34
C LYS A 74 12.12 20.96 4.91
N THR A 75 11.72 20.69 6.14
CA THR A 75 10.69 21.47 6.84
C THR A 75 11.22 22.87 7.14
N VAL A 76 12.45 22.98 7.66
CA VAL A 76 13.09 24.28 7.89
C VAL A 76 13.21 25.07 6.59
N GLU A 77 13.68 24.45 5.50
CA GLU A 77 13.77 25.10 4.19
C GLU A 77 12.41 25.57 3.66
N ALA A 78 11.36 24.75 3.84
CA ALA A 78 10.00 25.08 3.42
C ALA A 78 9.42 26.28 4.19
N LEU A 79 9.74 26.40 5.49
CA LEU A 79 9.24 27.45 6.38
C LEU A 79 10.10 28.72 6.40
N ARG A 80 11.18 28.78 5.60
CA ARG A 80 11.90 30.05 5.35
C ARG A 80 11.03 31.07 4.62
N ASP A 81 10.02 30.60 3.88
CA ASP A 81 9.06 31.45 3.21
C ASP A 81 7.95 31.87 4.20
N PRO A 82 7.86 33.16 4.58
CA PRO A 82 6.88 33.63 5.57
C PRO A 82 5.43 33.43 5.13
N SER A 83 5.17 33.21 3.83
CA SER A 83 3.83 32.99 3.30
C SER A 83 3.32 31.56 3.50
N LYS A 84 4.18 30.64 3.97
CA LYS A 84 3.84 29.23 4.14
C LYS A 84 3.62 28.86 5.60
N THR A 85 2.44 28.32 5.86
CA THR A 85 2.08 27.74 7.16
C THR A 85 2.31 26.23 7.12
N LEU A 86 2.88 25.67 8.19
CA LEU A 86 2.97 24.22 8.36
C LEU A 86 1.61 23.64 8.74
N THR A 87 0.74 23.45 7.75
CA THR A 87 -0.53 22.74 7.96
C THR A 87 -0.32 21.24 7.93
N ARG A 88 -1.33 20.49 8.40
CA ARG A 88 -1.26 19.04 8.51
C ARG A 88 -0.97 18.36 7.20
N ARG A 89 -1.74 18.77 6.19
CA ARG A 89 -1.57 18.33 4.81
C ARG A 89 -0.19 18.66 4.28
N TYR A 90 0.35 19.84 4.61
CA TYR A 90 1.67 20.24 4.15
C TYR A 90 2.79 19.44 4.84
N ALA A 91 2.67 19.16 6.14
CA ALA A 91 3.61 18.30 6.87
C ALA A 91 3.67 16.88 6.26
N HIS A 92 2.51 16.25 5.98
CA HIS A 92 2.47 14.96 5.29
C HIS A 92 3.11 15.01 3.90
N TYR A 93 2.87 16.09 3.15
CA TYR A 93 3.47 16.30 1.84
C TYR A 93 5.01 16.40 1.92
N LEU A 94 5.53 17.16 2.89
CA LEU A 94 6.98 17.32 3.08
C LEU A 94 7.63 15.98 3.44
N CYS A 95 7.05 15.27 4.41
CA CYS A 95 7.56 14.00 4.93
C CYS A 95 7.53 12.86 3.90
N SER A 96 6.46 12.75 3.11
CA SER A 96 6.34 11.71 2.08
C SER A 96 7.30 11.89 0.90
N ARG A 97 7.72 13.14 0.62
CA ARG A 97 8.58 13.49 -0.52
C ARG A 97 10.06 13.64 -0.16
N VAL A 98 10.53 12.96 0.87
CA VAL A 98 11.96 12.88 1.17
C VAL A 98 12.67 12.11 0.06
N SER A 99 13.77 12.66 -0.44
CA SER A 99 14.54 12.03 -1.52
C SER A 99 15.59 11.08 -0.94
N ILE A 100 15.37 9.78 -1.15
CA ILE A 100 16.30 8.72 -0.74
C ILE A 100 17.63 8.87 -1.47
N GLU A 101 17.59 9.20 -2.76
CA GLU A 101 18.79 9.46 -3.56
C GLU A 101 19.62 10.61 -3.00
N LYS A 102 18.96 11.66 -2.50
CA LYS A 102 19.65 12.77 -1.84
C LYS A 102 20.28 12.33 -0.52
N ILE A 103 19.57 11.57 0.31
CA ILE A 103 20.13 11.01 1.55
C ILE A 103 21.37 10.17 1.25
N LEU A 104 21.29 9.25 0.28
CA LEU A 104 22.41 8.38 -0.07
C LEU A 104 23.60 9.14 -0.65
N ASN A 105 23.35 10.20 -1.42
CA ASN A 105 24.39 11.07 -1.93
C ASN A 105 25.06 11.86 -0.80
N ASP A 106 24.27 12.53 0.03
CA ASP A 106 24.78 13.40 1.10
C ASP A 106 25.55 12.60 2.17
N GLN A 107 25.10 11.37 2.49
CA GLN A 107 25.71 10.54 3.54
C GLN A 107 26.83 9.62 3.04
N TYR A 108 26.67 9.05 1.85
CA TYR A 108 27.57 7.98 1.35
C TYR A 108 28.24 8.34 0.02
N GLY A 109 28.04 9.54 -0.52
CA GLY A 109 28.59 9.95 -1.81
C GLY A 109 28.04 9.16 -3.01
N MET A 110 26.91 8.46 -2.83
CA MET A 110 26.31 7.64 -3.88
C MET A 110 25.56 8.53 -4.87
N ALA A 111 26.09 8.66 -6.09
CA ALA A 111 25.45 9.46 -7.12
C ALA A 111 24.06 8.91 -7.48
N PRO A 112 23.03 9.76 -7.65
CA PRO A 112 21.66 9.31 -7.97
C PRO A 112 21.56 8.41 -9.21
N THR A 113 22.38 8.67 -10.23
CA THR A 113 22.43 7.82 -11.45
C THR A 113 22.91 6.40 -11.15
N LEU A 114 23.92 6.26 -10.27
CA LEU A 114 24.45 4.96 -9.86
C LEU A 114 23.43 4.20 -9.02
N VAL A 115 22.81 4.90 -8.06
CA VAL A 115 21.76 4.36 -7.17
C VAL A 115 20.57 3.79 -7.96
N ARG A 116 20.08 4.52 -8.98
CA ARG A 116 19.00 4.05 -9.86
C ARG A 116 19.41 2.84 -10.68
N GLN A 117 20.64 2.82 -11.20
CA GLN A 117 21.14 1.68 -11.97
C GLN A 117 21.28 0.44 -11.09
N ALA A 118 21.87 0.58 -9.91
CA ALA A 118 21.98 -0.50 -8.93
C ALA A 118 20.62 -1.09 -8.56
N SER A 119 19.60 -0.24 -8.40
CA SER A 119 18.22 -0.64 -8.17
C SER A 119 17.66 -1.57 -9.27
N LYS A 120 17.96 -1.28 -10.55
CA LYS A 120 17.57 -2.14 -11.68
C LYS A 120 18.36 -3.44 -11.71
N TYR A 121 19.68 -3.34 -11.51
CA TYR A 121 20.57 -4.49 -11.41
C TYR A 121 20.09 -5.48 -10.35
N GLU A 122 19.82 -5.03 -9.11
CA GLU A 122 19.39 -5.93 -8.02
C GLU A 122 18.01 -6.55 -8.29
N THR A 123 17.10 -5.80 -8.93
CA THR A 123 15.81 -6.33 -9.37
C THR A 123 15.99 -7.45 -10.39
N LEU A 124 16.85 -7.25 -11.38
CA LEU A 124 17.13 -8.26 -12.40
C LEU A 124 17.86 -9.46 -11.80
N ARG A 125 18.85 -9.22 -10.95
CA ARG A 125 19.61 -10.24 -10.22
C ARG A 125 18.69 -11.12 -9.38
N LEU A 126 17.72 -10.54 -8.66
CA LEU A 126 16.70 -11.26 -7.90
C LEU A 126 15.80 -12.11 -8.81
N LYS A 127 15.31 -11.56 -9.92
CA LYS A 127 14.49 -12.30 -10.89
C LYS A 127 15.24 -13.49 -11.47
N LEU A 128 16.51 -13.29 -11.83
CA LEU A 128 17.38 -14.33 -12.37
C LEU A 128 17.78 -15.39 -11.33
N ARG A 129 17.76 -15.06 -10.03
CA ARG A 129 18.01 -16.00 -8.93
C ARG A 129 16.75 -16.69 -8.39
N GLY A 130 15.57 -16.10 -8.58
CA GLY A 130 14.30 -16.52 -7.97
C GLY A 130 13.26 -17.11 -8.93
N GLY A 131 13.58 -17.35 -10.21
CA GLY A 131 12.71 -17.99 -11.19
C GLY A 131 13.09 -19.45 -11.46
N ASP A 132 12.15 -20.36 -11.22
CA ASP A 132 12.07 -21.74 -11.73
C ASP A 132 13.38 -22.51 -11.95
N GLY A 133 14.19 -22.71 -10.90
CA GLY A 133 15.26 -23.74 -10.86
C GLY A 133 16.38 -23.68 -11.92
N ARG A 134 16.29 -22.76 -12.89
CA ARG A 134 17.24 -22.48 -13.96
C ARG A 134 17.72 -21.05 -13.76
N GLY A 135 18.29 -20.77 -12.58
CA GLY A 135 19.09 -19.56 -12.46
C GLY A 135 20.11 -19.56 -13.59
N HIS A 136 20.21 -18.45 -14.33
CA HIS A 136 21.20 -18.31 -15.39
C HIS A 136 22.60 -18.20 -14.75
N ARG A 137 23.13 -19.34 -14.30
CA ARG A 137 24.44 -19.47 -13.61
C ARG A 137 25.62 -19.00 -14.47
N GLU A 138 25.40 -18.85 -15.76
CA GLU A 138 26.39 -18.43 -16.76
C GLU A 138 26.58 -16.91 -16.80
N LEU A 139 25.62 -16.12 -16.33
CA LEU A 139 25.72 -14.66 -16.36
C LEU A 139 26.50 -14.15 -15.14
N THR A 140 27.54 -13.37 -15.41
CA THR A 140 28.30 -12.66 -14.36
C THR A 140 27.49 -11.49 -13.81
N ASP A 141 27.89 -10.96 -12.65
CA ASP A 141 27.24 -9.76 -12.09
C ASP A 141 27.44 -8.55 -13.03
N GLU A 142 28.57 -8.50 -13.74
CA GLU A 142 28.88 -7.52 -14.78
C GLU A 142 27.88 -7.62 -15.95
N ASP A 143 27.59 -8.85 -16.43
CA ASP A 143 26.61 -9.07 -17.49
C ASP A 143 25.20 -8.62 -17.06
N ILE A 144 24.78 -8.99 -15.85
CA ILE A 144 23.46 -8.62 -15.32
C ILE A 144 23.35 -7.10 -15.19
N TRP A 145 24.41 -6.42 -14.75
CA TRP A 145 24.43 -4.96 -14.66
C TRP A 145 24.27 -4.31 -16.04
N ASP A 146 25.02 -4.77 -17.04
CA ASP A 146 24.99 -4.23 -18.39
C ASP A 146 23.66 -4.50 -19.10
N ILE A 147 23.07 -5.68 -18.91
CA ILE A 147 21.72 -5.99 -19.40
C ILE A 147 20.72 -5.01 -18.82
N ALA A 148 20.71 -4.83 -17.49
CA ALA A 148 19.81 -3.88 -16.83
C ALA A 148 20.01 -2.43 -17.33
N ALA A 149 21.25 -2.02 -17.57
CA ALA A 149 21.58 -0.69 -18.08
C ALA A 149 21.03 -0.47 -19.50
N ARG A 150 21.21 -1.46 -20.39
CA ARG A 150 20.77 -1.41 -21.79
C ARG A 150 19.25 -1.46 -21.91
N GLU A 151 18.59 -2.36 -21.17
CA GLU A 151 17.11 -2.42 -21.13
C GLU A 151 16.50 -1.09 -20.68
N GLU A 152 17.10 -0.44 -19.67
CA GLU A 152 16.63 0.87 -19.21
C GLU A 152 16.91 1.98 -20.23
N ALA A 153 18.06 1.96 -20.92
CA ALA A 153 18.37 2.89 -22.00
C ALA A 153 17.37 2.75 -23.15
N ASP A 154 17.09 1.52 -23.60
CA ASP A 154 16.12 1.22 -24.67
C ASP A 154 14.71 1.66 -24.28
N ARG A 155 14.30 1.38 -23.04
CA ARG A 155 13.01 1.85 -22.50
C ARG A 155 12.92 3.37 -22.51
N GLN A 156 14.00 4.08 -22.15
CA GLN A 156 14.03 5.55 -22.17
C GLN A 156 14.02 6.12 -23.59
N MET A 157 14.74 5.51 -24.53
CA MET A 157 14.73 5.89 -25.94
C MET A 157 13.33 5.73 -26.54
N ALA A 158 12.67 4.59 -26.27
CA ALA A 158 11.30 4.36 -26.72
C ALA A 158 10.31 5.38 -26.14
N ALA A 159 10.42 5.70 -24.84
CA ALA A 159 9.58 6.71 -24.20
C ALA A 159 9.84 8.13 -24.73
N TYR A 160 11.09 8.46 -25.06
CA TYR A 160 11.46 9.73 -25.68
C TYR A 160 10.89 9.84 -27.09
N ALA A 161 11.02 8.79 -27.91
CA ALA A 161 10.46 8.74 -29.25
C ALA A 161 8.92 8.88 -29.27
N ARG A 162 8.23 8.37 -28.24
CA ARG A 162 6.77 8.55 -28.05
C ARG A 162 6.37 9.90 -27.45
N GLY A 163 7.31 10.79 -27.13
CA GLY A 163 7.04 12.09 -26.50
C GLY A 163 6.58 12.02 -25.02
N GLU A 164 6.66 10.84 -24.39
CA GLU A 164 6.27 10.64 -22.98
C GLU A 164 7.32 11.24 -22.02
N ARG A 165 8.54 11.49 -22.52
CA ARG A 165 9.66 11.99 -21.73
C ARG A 165 10.37 13.12 -22.47
N LYS A 166 10.67 14.20 -21.75
CA LYS A 166 11.40 15.36 -22.28
C LYS A 166 12.91 15.15 -22.42
N TRP A 167 13.50 14.30 -21.58
CA TRP A 167 14.96 14.14 -21.47
C TRP A 167 15.38 12.69 -21.19
N MET A 168 16.38 12.19 -21.91
CA MET A 168 16.98 10.87 -21.67
C MET A 168 18.08 10.95 -20.59
N ARG A 169 18.18 9.91 -19.77
CA ARG A 169 19.28 9.70 -18.84
C ARG A 169 19.92 8.37 -19.17
N TRP A 170 21.22 8.39 -19.41
CA TRP A 170 21.97 7.21 -19.83
C TRP A 170 22.54 6.51 -18.59
N PRO A 171 22.09 5.28 -18.26
CA PRO A 171 22.67 4.53 -17.16
C PRO A 171 24.14 4.18 -17.42
N PRO A 172 24.97 4.04 -16.37
CA PRO A 172 26.34 3.53 -16.48
C PRO A 172 26.34 2.01 -16.72
N LEU A 173 27.19 1.57 -17.64
CA LEU A 173 27.64 0.19 -17.75
C LEU A 173 28.54 -0.18 -16.55
N HIS A 174 28.86 -1.47 -16.41
CA HIS A 174 29.63 -1.99 -15.29
C HIS A 174 31.02 -1.34 -15.15
N ASP A 175 31.67 -1.02 -16.28
CA ASP A 175 32.97 -0.33 -16.38
C ASP A 175 32.90 1.20 -16.12
N GLY A 176 31.68 1.71 -15.92
CA GLY A 176 31.37 3.12 -15.73
C GLY A 176 31.21 3.93 -17.02
N MET A 177 31.19 3.28 -18.19
CA MET A 177 30.92 3.93 -19.47
C MET A 177 29.43 4.21 -19.65
N SER A 178 29.10 5.22 -20.46
CA SER A 178 27.72 5.55 -20.77
C SER A 178 27.12 4.58 -21.79
N THR A 179 25.86 4.19 -21.55
CA THR A 179 24.98 3.52 -22.53
C THR A 179 24.56 4.40 -23.72
N ASN A 180 24.92 5.69 -23.74
CA ASN A 180 24.58 6.57 -24.85
C ASN A 180 25.24 6.11 -26.16
N PRO A 181 24.46 5.73 -27.19
CA PRO A 181 25.03 5.27 -28.46
C PRO A 181 25.78 6.37 -29.21
N ALA A 182 25.46 7.64 -28.98
CA ALA A 182 26.10 8.79 -29.64
C ALA A 182 27.33 9.32 -28.89
N ALA A 183 27.52 8.96 -27.61
CA ALA A 183 28.61 9.47 -26.81
C ALA A 183 29.04 8.44 -25.76
N HIS A 184 29.92 7.53 -26.18
CA HIS A 184 30.52 6.53 -25.32
C HIS A 184 31.64 7.17 -24.47
N ARG A 185 31.25 7.77 -23.34
CA ARG A 185 32.15 8.44 -22.41
C ARG A 185 32.05 7.84 -21.01
N ARG A 186 33.12 7.96 -20.24
CA ARG A 186 33.13 7.57 -18.83
C ARG A 186 32.27 8.51 -18.00
N LEU A 187 31.39 7.95 -17.18
CA LEU A 187 30.53 8.70 -16.29
C LEU A 187 31.22 8.91 -14.94
N LYS A 188 31.10 10.11 -14.37
CA LYS A 188 31.69 10.46 -13.07
C LYS A 188 31.15 9.62 -11.91
N CYS A 189 29.97 9.01 -12.07
CA CYS A 189 29.35 8.17 -11.06
C CYS A 189 29.97 6.76 -10.97
N GLY A 190 30.83 6.37 -11.91
CA GLY A 190 31.36 5.00 -12.01
C GLY A 190 30.30 3.98 -12.45
N GLY A 191 30.64 2.70 -12.29
CA GLY A 191 29.80 1.55 -12.62
C GLY A 191 29.71 0.56 -11.45
N LEU A 192 29.70 -0.74 -11.75
CA LEU A 192 29.46 -1.80 -10.76
C LEU A 192 30.51 -1.82 -9.63
N ASP A 193 31.79 -1.63 -9.96
CA ASP A 193 32.85 -1.61 -8.93
C ASP A 193 32.68 -0.45 -7.96
N ARG A 194 32.31 0.73 -8.48
CA ARG A 194 32.02 1.89 -7.63
C ARG A 194 30.80 1.65 -6.74
N TRP A 195 29.79 0.94 -7.25
CA TRP A 195 28.66 0.52 -6.44
C TRP A 195 29.10 -0.42 -5.30
N ARG A 196 29.86 -1.48 -5.62
CA ARG A 196 30.39 -2.44 -4.63
C ARG A 196 31.27 -1.76 -3.57
N GLU A 197 32.15 -0.85 -3.98
CA GLU A 197 33.00 -0.07 -3.07
C GLU A 197 32.15 0.75 -2.09
N LEU A 198 31.15 1.46 -2.61
CA LEU A 198 30.30 2.32 -1.79
C LEU A 198 29.37 1.53 -0.86
N THR A 199 28.88 0.35 -1.27
CA THR A 199 28.08 -0.51 -0.39
C THR A 199 28.93 -1.15 0.70
N GLN A 200 30.15 -1.60 0.37
CA GLN A 200 31.10 -2.11 1.35
C GLN A 200 31.54 -1.04 2.36
N ALA A 201 31.90 0.15 1.87
CA ALA A 201 32.34 1.27 2.71
C ALA A 201 31.25 1.76 3.66
N ALA A 202 29.99 1.71 3.22
CA ALA A 202 28.84 2.06 4.06
C ALA A 202 28.40 0.91 4.99
N ALA A 203 29.13 -0.21 5.04
CA ALA A 203 28.75 -1.43 5.76
C ALA A 203 27.32 -1.89 5.46
N LEU A 204 26.86 -1.65 4.23
CA LEU A 204 25.58 -2.15 3.76
C LEU A 204 25.79 -3.64 3.51
N ASP A 205 24.97 -4.48 4.14
CA ASP A 205 25.05 -5.93 4.02
C ASP A 205 24.89 -6.34 2.55
N GLY A 206 26.01 -6.50 1.84
CA GLY A 206 26.04 -6.80 0.41
C GLY A 206 25.55 -8.20 0.05
N ASN A 207 25.24 -9.03 1.06
CA ASN A 207 24.61 -10.34 0.89
C ASN A 207 23.08 -10.28 0.94
N ARG A 208 22.48 -9.16 1.35
CA ARG A 208 21.03 -8.98 1.33
C ARG A 208 20.59 -8.26 0.06
N PRO A 209 19.52 -8.73 -0.58
CA PRO A 209 19.03 -8.09 -1.79
C PRO A 209 18.51 -6.69 -1.49
N HIS A 210 19.10 -5.69 -2.12
CA HIS A 210 18.61 -4.32 -2.03
C HIS A 210 17.29 -4.20 -2.79
N ARG A 211 16.26 -3.63 -2.12
CA ARG A 211 14.95 -3.40 -2.73
C ARG A 211 15.00 -2.25 -3.73
N ASN A 212 14.22 -2.38 -4.80
CA ASN A 212 14.16 -1.40 -5.88
C ASN A 212 13.58 -0.06 -5.39
N ILE A 213 14.32 1.03 -5.55
CA ILE A 213 13.87 2.42 -5.30
C ILE A 213 12.74 2.80 -6.27
N ASP A 214 12.74 2.20 -7.46
CA ASP A 214 11.80 2.45 -8.55
C ASP A 214 10.61 1.49 -8.55
N ASP A 215 10.38 0.69 -7.49
CA ASP A 215 9.10 -0.02 -7.30
C ASP A 215 7.98 1.00 -7.02
N GLY A 216 7.58 1.69 -8.08
CA GLY A 216 6.19 1.75 -8.50
C GLY A 216 5.19 2.49 -7.64
N LEU A 217 5.56 3.12 -6.53
CA LEU A 217 4.71 4.16 -5.97
C LEU A 217 4.99 5.45 -6.73
N GLN A 218 4.19 5.68 -7.78
CA GLN A 218 4.04 7.00 -8.37
C GLN A 218 3.68 7.98 -7.24
N ILE A 219 4.69 8.72 -6.75
CA ILE A 219 4.54 9.84 -5.81
C ILE A 219 3.66 10.98 -6.40
N GLY A 220 3.25 10.85 -7.67
CA GLY A 220 2.29 11.71 -8.35
C GLY A 220 0.83 11.52 -7.91
N ASP A 221 0.47 10.37 -7.32
CA ASP A 221 -0.94 10.03 -7.04
C ASP A 221 -1.21 9.61 -5.58
N MET A 222 -0.31 9.95 -4.66
CA MET A 222 -0.71 10.05 -3.25
C MET A 222 -1.55 11.32 -3.10
N ARG A 223 -2.84 11.22 -3.45
CA ARG A 223 -3.85 11.89 -2.65
C ARG A 223 -3.51 11.50 -1.22
N VAL A 224 -3.17 12.50 -0.41
CA VAL A 224 -3.09 12.35 1.03
C VAL A 224 -4.52 12.01 1.43
N ASP A 225 -4.85 10.72 1.40
CA ASP A 225 -5.98 10.21 2.16
C ASP A 225 -5.51 10.38 3.61
N VAL A 226 -5.93 11.51 4.19
CA VAL A 226 -5.99 11.73 5.63
C VAL A 226 -7.07 10.77 6.16
N ALA A 227 -6.81 9.47 6.02
CA ALA A 227 -7.45 8.45 6.81
C ALA A 227 -6.59 8.33 8.07
N ASP A 228 -6.86 9.25 8.97
CA ASP A 228 -6.50 9.12 10.37
C ASP A 228 -6.98 7.76 10.92
N GLU A 229 -6.24 7.24 11.91
CA GLU A 229 -6.60 6.14 12.82
C GLU A 229 -6.41 4.65 12.42
N ALA A 230 -5.85 4.30 11.25
CA ALA A 230 -5.76 2.87 10.87
C ALA A 230 -4.43 2.12 11.14
N LEU A 231 -3.42 2.73 11.73
CA LEU A 231 -2.17 2.04 12.10
C LEU A 231 -1.83 2.34 13.55
N GLY A 232 -2.35 1.46 14.43
CA GLY A 232 -1.92 1.39 15.81
C GLY A 232 -0.41 1.27 15.91
N LEU A 233 0.11 1.90 16.96
CA LEU A 233 1.45 1.78 17.50
C LEU A 233 2.08 0.41 17.24
N VAL A 234 3.26 0.41 16.61
CA VAL A 234 4.24 -0.65 16.83
C VAL A 234 5.51 0.04 17.28
N ASP A 235 5.57 0.31 18.58
CA ASP A 235 6.80 0.61 19.27
C ASP A 235 7.76 -0.58 19.14
N GLY A 236 8.92 -0.34 18.54
CA GLY A 236 10.20 -0.47 19.23
C GLY A 236 10.71 -1.83 19.74
N SER A 237 9.94 -2.69 20.40
CA SER A 237 10.50 -3.86 21.12
C SER A 237 9.72 -5.13 20.83
N GLY A 238 10.14 -5.87 19.81
CA GLY A 238 9.55 -7.18 19.49
C GLY A 238 10.09 -8.27 20.40
N GLY A 239 9.78 -8.21 21.70
CA GLY A 239 9.64 -9.43 22.49
C GLY A 239 8.36 -10.15 22.06
N ILE A 240 8.32 -11.48 22.12
CA ILE A 240 7.06 -12.20 21.92
C ILE A 240 6.18 -11.90 23.13
N ASP A 241 5.32 -10.90 22.98
CA ASP A 241 4.38 -10.50 24.02
C ASP A 241 2.99 -11.10 23.76
N ARG A 242 2.11 -10.90 24.74
CA ARG A 242 0.72 -11.37 24.70
C ARG A 242 -0.02 -10.89 23.43
N GLN A 243 0.23 -9.67 22.98
CA GLN A 243 -0.46 -9.11 21.81
C GLN A 243 0.03 -9.79 20.53
N TRP A 244 1.34 -10.04 20.42
CA TRP A 244 1.91 -10.79 19.31
C TRP A 244 1.38 -12.22 19.23
N LEU A 245 1.26 -12.91 20.38
CA LEU A 245 0.67 -14.27 20.45
C LEU A 245 -0.79 -14.27 19.99
N ALA A 246 -1.58 -13.29 20.43
CA ALA A 246 -2.97 -13.11 20.01
C ALA A 246 -3.11 -12.84 18.51
N ASP A 247 -2.25 -11.95 17.99
CA ASP A 247 -2.24 -11.54 16.57
C ASP A 247 -1.84 -12.69 15.63
N HIS A 248 -1.06 -13.65 16.12
CA HIS A 248 -0.59 -14.82 15.35
C HIS A 248 -1.36 -16.10 15.66
N HIS A 249 -2.44 -16.03 16.45
CA HIS A 249 -3.29 -17.16 16.83
C HIS A 249 -2.56 -18.29 17.56
N ILE A 250 -1.53 -17.96 18.34
CA ILE A 250 -0.77 -18.93 19.13
C ILE A 250 -1.40 -18.99 20.52
N THR A 251 -1.98 -20.14 20.85
CA THR A 251 -2.65 -20.35 22.14
C THR A 251 -1.69 -20.85 23.22
N SER A 252 -2.06 -20.67 24.49
CA SER A 252 -1.31 -21.17 25.64
C SER A 252 -1.12 -22.70 25.60
N SER A 253 -2.11 -23.45 25.10
CA SER A 253 -2.00 -24.90 24.89
C SER A 253 -0.89 -25.24 23.89
N MET A 254 -0.84 -24.54 22.75
CA MET A 254 0.17 -24.78 21.71
C MET A 254 1.60 -24.48 22.19
N ILE A 255 1.77 -23.50 23.08
CA ILE A 255 3.07 -23.19 23.69
C ILE A 255 3.44 -24.26 24.73
N ASN A 256 2.47 -24.73 25.51
CA ASN A 256 2.69 -25.74 26.55
C ASN A 256 2.96 -27.16 25.99
N GLU A 257 2.61 -27.40 24.72
CA GLU A 257 2.97 -28.62 23.99
C GLU A 257 4.44 -28.67 23.56
N LEU A 258 5.15 -27.53 23.55
CA LEU A 258 6.56 -27.45 23.19
C LEU A 258 7.46 -27.59 24.43
N SER A 259 8.48 -28.44 24.32
CA SER A 259 9.50 -28.59 25.37
C SER A 259 10.43 -27.38 25.43
N ASP A 260 10.95 -27.08 26.63
CA ASP A 260 11.87 -25.96 26.89
C ASP A 260 13.10 -26.03 26.00
N GLU A 261 13.66 -27.22 25.78
CA GLU A 261 14.80 -27.44 24.88
C GLU A 261 14.47 -27.03 23.43
N ARG A 262 13.24 -27.27 22.98
CA ARG A 262 12.82 -26.93 21.62
C ARG A 262 12.54 -25.43 21.45
N LEU A 263 12.02 -24.79 22.49
CA LEU A 263 11.82 -23.33 22.54
C LEU A 263 13.17 -22.60 22.58
N LEU A 264 14.12 -23.07 23.39
CA LEU A 264 15.48 -22.53 23.45
C LEU A 264 16.24 -22.71 22.13
N ALA A 265 16.08 -23.86 21.45
CA ALA A 265 16.65 -24.09 20.12
C ALA A 265 16.09 -23.15 19.04
N MET A 266 14.88 -22.60 19.24
CA MET A 266 14.28 -21.57 18.40
C MET A 266 14.70 -20.14 18.80
N GLY A 267 15.56 -20.01 19.81
CA GLY A 267 16.02 -18.71 20.34
C GLY A 267 14.98 -17.98 21.18
N LEU A 268 14.00 -18.70 21.74
CA LEU A 268 12.92 -18.14 22.56
C LEU A 268 13.14 -18.48 24.04
N ASP A 269 12.89 -17.54 24.94
CA ASP A 269 12.91 -17.80 26.39
C ASP A 269 11.60 -18.50 26.80
N PRO A 270 11.65 -19.76 27.30
CA PRO A 270 10.47 -20.50 27.70
C PRO A 270 9.69 -19.85 28.85
N GLN A 271 10.38 -19.13 29.76
CA GLN A 271 9.72 -18.50 30.91
C GLN A 271 8.96 -17.25 30.50
N GLU A 272 9.56 -16.39 29.66
CA GLU A 272 8.90 -15.19 29.15
C GLU A 272 7.68 -15.53 28.28
N LEU A 273 7.84 -16.53 27.40
CA LEU A 273 6.78 -16.95 26.49
C LEU A 273 5.57 -17.55 27.24
N ARG A 274 5.82 -18.34 28.29
CA ARG A 274 4.74 -18.91 29.12
C ARG A 274 4.07 -17.88 30.02
N ALA A 275 4.81 -16.88 30.51
CA ALA A 275 4.22 -15.77 31.25
C ALA A 275 3.29 -14.92 30.35
N ALA A 276 3.69 -14.68 29.10
CA ALA A 276 2.86 -13.99 28.11
C ALA A 276 1.59 -14.78 27.75
N ALA A 277 1.72 -16.11 27.63
CA ALA A 277 0.59 -17.02 27.40
C ALA A 277 -0.39 -17.06 28.59
N ALA A 278 0.11 -17.20 29.82
CA ALA A 278 -0.72 -17.21 31.02
C ALA A 278 -1.51 -15.90 31.21
N SER A 279 -0.94 -14.76 30.79
CA SER A 279 -1.67 -13.49 30.75
C SER A 279 -2.86 -13.57 29.80
N LEU A 280 -2.72 -14.20 28.63
CA LEU A 280 -3.75 -14.39 27.61
C LEU A 280 -4.99 -15.10 28.18
N ASP A 281 -4.79 -16.14 28.99
CA ASP A 281 -5.87 -16.93 29.58
C ASP A 281 -6.59 -16.19 30.72
N ALA A 282 -5.86 -15.37 31.50
CA ALA A 282 -6.42 -14.65 32.66
C ALA A 282 -7.42 -13.54 32.29
N SER A 283 -7.29 -12.96 31.09
CA SER A 283 -8.18 -11.94 30.56
C SER A 283 -9.49 -12.47 29.96
N ASP A 284 -9.53 -13.74 29.56
CA ASP A 284 -10.79 -14.38 29.13
C ASP A 284 -11.71 -14.64 30.34
N ALA A 285 -11.15 -14.75 31.54
CA ALA A 285 -11.92 -14.92 32.77
C ALA A 285 -12.48 -13.61 33.39
N THR A 286 -12.00 -12.43 32.97
CA THR A 286 -12.34 -11.14 33.64
C THR A 286 -13.20 -10.16 32.83
N VAL A 287 -13.65 -10.50 31.61
CA VAL A 287 -14.65 -9.71 30.87
C VAL A 287 -16.05 -10.33 31.01
N ALA A 288 -16.47 -10.55 32.25
CA ALA A 288 -17.87 -10.59 32.62
C ALA A 288 -18.28 -9.17 33.07
N CYS A 289 -18.51 -8.27 32.12
CA CYS A 289 -19.23 -7.01 32.34
C CYS A 289 -20.28 -6.85 31.24
N PRO A 290 -21.45 -6.30 31.58
CA PRO A 290 -22.70 -6.65 30.91
C PRO A 290 -22.75 -6.09 29.48
N VAL A 291 -22.88 -6.99 28.52
CA VAL A 291 -23.17 -6.65 27.12
C VAL A 291 -24.57 -6.06 27.09
N ASP A 292 -24.66 -4.75 26.87
CA ASP A 292 -25.92 -4.09 26.54
C ASP A 292 -26.51 -4.77 25.31
N ALA A 293 -27.61 -5.51 25.51
CA ALA A 293 -28.25 -6.35 24.50
C ALA A 293 -28.88 -5.55 23.34
N SER A 294 -28.82 -4.22 23.42
CA SER A 294 -29.43 -3.27 22.50
C SER A 294 -28.52 -2.79 21.36
N ALA A 295 -27.21 -3.07 21.40
CA ALA A 295 -26.27 -2.59 20.39
C ALA A 295 -26.29 -3.45 19.10
N PRO A 296 -26.44 -2.85 17.91
CA PRO A 296 -26.57 -3.55 16.64
C PRO A 296 -25.36 -4.43 16.35
N ARG A 297 -25.62 -5.67 15.90
CA ARG A 297 -24.58 -6.69 15.66
C ARG A 297 -24.24 -6.82 14.18
N ARG A 298 -25.11 -6.37 13.29
CA ARG A 298 -24.93 -6.41 11.84
C ARG A 298 -25.12 -5.03 11.22
N LEU A 299 -24.53 -4.82 10.05
CA LEU A 299 -24.59 -3.54 9.33
C LEU A 299 -26.02 -3.24 8.84
N GLU A 300 -26.80 -4.29 8.62
CA GLU A 300 -28.22 -4.28 8.27
C GLU A 300 -29.12 -3.80 9.40
N ASP A 301 -28.65 -3.93 10.65
CA ASP A 301 -29.41 -3.52 11.84
C ASP A 301 -29.29 -2.00 12.08
N LEU A 302 -28.41 -1.32 11.34
CA LEU A 302 -28.19 0.12 11.45
C LEU A 302 -29.12 0.90 10.52
N PRO A 303 -29.60 2.08 10.94
CA PRO A 303 -30.38 2.95 10.07
C PRO A 303 -29.54 3.31 8.84
N LEU A 304 -30.11 3.12 7.65
CA LEU A 304 -29.42 3.38 6.39
C LEU A 304 -29.02 4.87 6.28
N PRO A 305 -27.85 5.17 5.70
CA PRO A 305 -27.39 6.54 5.57
C PRO A 305 -28.32 7.33 4.63
N PRO A 306 -28.60 8.62 4.95
CA PRO A 306 -29.44 9.47 4.11
C PRO A 306 -28.68 9.85 2.84
N LEU A 307 -29.00 9.19 1.73
CA LEU A 307 -28.39 9.43 0.42
C LEU A 307 -29.36 10.09 -0.57
N ASP A 308 -28.85 11.03 -1.37
CA ASP A 308 -29.56 11.58 -2.52
C ASP A 308 -29.69 10.53 -3.65
N ALA A 309 -30.50 10.84 -4.67
CA ALA A 309 -30.76 9.92 -5.79
C ALA A 309 -29.50 9.58 -6.61
N LYS A 310 -28.52 10.47 -6.67
CA LYS A 310 -27.27 10.27 -7.42
C LYS A 310 -26.37 9.28 -6.69
N HIS A 311 -26.25 9.41 -5.37
CA HIS A 311 -25.48 8.52 -4.51
C HIS A 311 -26.11 7.12 -4.45
N ARG A 312 -27.46 7.02 -4.39
CA ARG A 312 -28.15 5.71 -4.47
C ARG A 312 -27.86 4.98 -5.78
N ARG A 313 -27.95 5.67 -6.92
CA ARG A 313 -27.59 5.08 -8.23
C ARG A 313 -26.13 4.63 -8.30
N ALA A 314 -25.22 5.36 -7.64
CA ALA A 314 -23.82 4.95 -7.56
C ALA A 314 -23.66 3.67 -6.72
N ALA A 315 -24.35 3.57 -5.58
CA ALA A 315 -24.35 2.39 -4.73
C ALA A 315 -24.96 1.16 -5.42
N GLU A 316 -26.06 1.32 -6.14
CA GLU A 316 -26.69 0.27 -6.97
C GLU A 316 -25.69 -0.30 -7.98
N ARG A 317 -25.00 0.58 -8.72
CA ARG A 317 -23.97 0.18 -9.68
C ARG A 317 -22.72 -0.42 -9.04
N MET A 318 -22.44 -0.13 -7.77
CA MET A 318 -21.38 -0.83 -7.02
C MET A 318 -21.83 -2.22 -6.60
N GLY A 319 -23.13 -2.43 -6.37
CA GLY A 319 -23.74 -3.74 -6.13
C GLY A 319 -23.46 -4.72 -7.28
N ASP A 320 -23.29 -4.25 -8.51
CA ASP A 320 -22.87 -5.10 -9.64
C ASP A 320 -21.49 -5.76 -9.45
N VAL A 321 -20.64 -5.20 -8.57
CA VAL A 321 -19.27 -5.67 -8.30
C VAL A 321 -19.19 -6.33 -6.93
N VAL A 322 -19.70 -5.65 -5.91
CA VAL A 322 -19.58 -6.07 -4.52
C VAL A 322 -20.75 -6.93 -4.10
N ASP A 323 -21.88 -6.92 -4.81
CA ASP A 323 -23.06 -7.75 -4.54
C ASP A 323 -23.45 -7.74 -3.04
N ASP A 324 -23.44 -6.52 -2.48
CA ASP A 324 -23.75 -6.22 -1.09
C ASP A 324 -24.35 -4.81 -1.00
N PRO A 325 -25.67 -4.67 -1.19
CA PRO A 325 -26.32 -3.37 -1.34
C PRO A 325 -26.17 -2.46 -0.12
N VAL A 326 -26.27 -3.03 1.09
CA VAL A 326 -26.15 -2.29 2.34
C VAL A 326 -24.73 -1.74 2.51
N LEU A 327 -23.71 -2.58 2.25
CA LEU A 327 -22.33 -2.12 2.28
C LEU A 327 -22.08 -1.00 1.26
N CYS A 328 -22.60 -1.14 0.04
CA CYS A 328 -22.42 -0.12 -1.00
C CYS A 328 -23.04 1.23 -0.61
N LEU A 329 -24.19 1.25 0.06
CA LEU A 329 -24.79 2.48 0.57
C LEU A 329 -23.87 3.18 1.58
N TRP A 330 -23.31 2.42 2.52
CA TRP A 330 -22.37 2.96 3.51
C TRP A 330 -21.05 3.43 2.90
N LEU A 331 -20.50 2.70 1.93
CA LEU A 331 -19.30 3.11 1.20
C LEU A 331 -19.52 4.40 0.42
N VAL A 332 -20.67 4.55 -0.25
CA VAL A 332 -20.99 5.79 -0.97
C VAL A 332 -21.25 6.95 0.00
N ALA A 333 -21.90 6.70 1.13
CA ALA A 333 -22.14 7.72 2.16
C ALA A 333 -20.84 8.28 2.75
N GLY A 334 -19.85 7.42 2.98
CA GLY A 334 -18.53 7.82 3.48
C GLY A 334 -17.55 8.30 2.40
N TYR A 335 -17.97 8.37 1.14
CA TYR A 335 -17.08 8.71 0.03
C TYR A 335 -17.09 10.21 -0.26
N HIS A 336 -15.92 10.85 -0.08
CA HIS A 336 -15.74 12.30 -0.30
C HIS A 336 -14.97 12.63 -1.59
N GLY A 337 -14.82 11.66 -2.49
CA GLY A 337 -14.09 11.87 -3.75
C GLY A 337 -14.90 12.59 -4.83
N ARG A 338 -14.18 13.21 -5.78
CA ARG A 338 -14.79 14.04 -6.85
C ARG A 338 -15.68 13.29 -7.85
N ALA A 339 -15.49 11.98 -8.01
CA ALA A 339 -16.20 11.18 -9.01
C ALA A 339 -16.93 10.01 -8.36
N LEU A 340 -18.26 9.98 -8.49
CA LEU A 340 -19.15 8.91 -8.01
C LEU A 340 -19.23 7.74 -9.01
N GLN A 341 -18.17 7.49 -9.79
CA GLN A 341 -18.11 6.29 -10.62
C GLN A 341 -17.80 5.09 -9.73
N PRO A 342 -18.46 3.93 -9.93
CA PRO A 342 -18.30 2.77 -9.05
C PRO A 342 -16.84 2.31 -8.89
N ASP A 343 -16.05 2.32 -9.98
CA ASP A 343 -14.63 1.94 -9.93
C ASP A 343 -13.80 2.94 -9.11
N ALA A 344 -14.12 4.23 -9.17
CA ALA A 344 -13.45 5.26 -8.37
C ALA A 344 -13.76 5.13 -6.87
N VAL A 345 -15.02 4.88 -6.51
CA VAL A 345 -15.43 4.66 -5.11
C VAL A 345 -14.77 3.39 -4.56
N LEU A 346 -14.85 2.28 -5.29
CA LEU A 346 -14.26 1.01 -4.85
C LEU A 346 -12.74 1.11 -4.71
N SER A 347 -12.07 1.79 -5.64
CA SER A 347 -10.61 1.98 -5.57
C SER A 347 -10.18 2.85 -4.40
N HIS A 348 -10.99 3.85 -4.01
CA HIS A 348 -10.73 4.66 -2.82
C HIS A 348 -10.69 3.82 -1.54
N TYR A 349 -11.52 2.77 -1.46
CA TYR A 349 -11.51 1.82 -0.34
C TYR A 349 -10.52 0.66 -0.51
N GLY A 350 -9.62 0.74 -1.50
CA GLY A 350 -8.55 -0.25 -1.71
C GLY A 350 -8.93 -1.46 -2.58
N PHE A 351 -10.10 -1.44 -3.24
CA PHE A 351 -10.44 -2.50 -4.20
C PHE A 351 -9.64 -2.33 -5.51
N PRO A 352 -9.05 -3.38 -6.10
CA PRO A 352 -8.27 -3.23 -7.33
C PRO A 352 -9.09 -2.70 -8.51
N VAL A 353 -8.67 -1.56 -9.06
CA VAL A 353 -9.41 -0.85 -10.12
C VAL A 353 -9.67 -1.70 -11.37
N ARG A 354 -8.73 -2.58 -11.75
CA ARG A 354 -8.87 -3.46 -12.92
C ARG A 354 -9.96 -4.51 -12.71
N LEU A 355 -10.06 -5.07 -11.50
CA LEU A 355 -11.11 -6.01 -11.13
C LEU A 355 -12.48 -5.32 -11.13
N ALA A 356 -12.58 -4.12 -10.54
CA ALA A 356 -13.84 -3.36 -10.54
C ALA A 356 -14.33 -3.06 -11.95
N ARG A 357 -13.45 -2.57 -12.82
CA ARG A 357 -13.80 -2.27 -14.22
C ARG A 357 -14.22 -3.52 -15.00
N THR A 358 -13.53 -4.63 -14.78
CA THR A 358 -13.84 -5.89 -15.45
C THR A 358 -15.20 -6.41 -15.01
N ALA A 359 -15.50 -6.40 -13.70
CA ALA A 359 -16.81 -6.80 -13.17
C ALA A 359 -17.95 -5.92 -13.69
N LEU A 360 -17.76 -4.59 -13.70
CA LEU A 360 -18.74 -3.65 -14.27
C LEU A 360 -18.96 -3.87 -15.77
N ARG A 361 -17.92 -4.27 -16.50
CA ARG A 361 -18.04 -4.58 -17.92
C ARG A 361 -18.75 -5.93 -18.13
N ALA A 362 -18.38 -6.96 -17.38
CA ALA A 362 -18.98 -8.29 -17.44
C ALA A 362 -20.49 -8.25 -17.20
N LYS A 363 -20.96 -7.46 -16.22
CA LYS A 363 -22.39 -7.28 -15.93
C LYS A 363 -23.22 -6.62 -17.05
N ARG A 364 -22.57 -5.97 -18.02
CA ARG A 364 -23.22 -5.37 -19.18
C ARG A 364 -23.24 -6.28 -20.41
N LEU A 365 -22.54 -7.41 -20.35
CA LEU A 365 -22.52 -8.38 -21.44
C LEU A 365 -23.68 -9.35 -21.27
N PRO A 366 -24.33 -9.77 -22.37
CA PRO A 366 -25.42 -10.73 -22.30
C PRO A 366 -24.89 -12.12 -21.94
N MET A 367 -25.68 -12.86 -21.16
CA MET A 367 -25.31 -14.21 -20.71
C MET A 367 -25.56 -15.28 -21.77
N ASP A 368 -26.40 -15.07 -22.80
CA ASP A 368 -26.65 -15.91 -23.99
C ASP A 368 -26.04 -17.33 -24.05
N GLY A 369 -26.38 -18.19 -23.08
CA GLY A 369 -25.86 -19.57 -22.98
C GLY A 369 -24.38 -19.71 -22.55
N LYS A 370 -23.69 -18.61 -22.28
CA LYS A 370 -22.31 -18.52 -21.78
C LYS A 370 -22.23 -18.74 -20.28
N THR A 371 -21.12 -19.29 -19.81
CA THR A 371 -20.84 -19.33 -18.37
C THR A 371 -20.39 -17.95 -17.85
N VAL A 372 -20.46 -17.73 -16.54
CA VAL A 372 -19.99 -16.47 -15.93
C VAL A 372 -18.49 -16.26 -16.20
N VAL A 373 -17.71 -17.34 -16.31
CA VAL A 373 -16.28 -17.29 -16.64
C VAL A 373 -16.04 -16.87 -18.09
N ASP A 374 -16.91 -17.30 -19.01
CA ASP A 374 -16.83 -16.88 -20.42
C ASP A 374 -17.13 -15.38 -20.55
N VAL A 375 -18.17 -14.91 -19.86
CA VAL A 375 -18.51 -13.48 -19.82
C VAL A 375 -17.41 -12.65 -19.16
N TRP A 376 -16.80 -13.14 -18.10
CA TRP A 376 -15.62 -12.52 -17.48
C TRP A 376 -14.44 -12.42 -18.46
N SER A 377 -14.16 -13.50 -19.18
CA SER A 377 -13.06 -13.58 -20.14
C SER A 377 -13.28 -12.65 -21.33
N GLU A 378 -14.52 -12.56 -21.81
CA GLU A 378 -14.92 -11.61 -22.85
C GLU A 378 -14.76 -10.16 -22.39
N ALA A 379 -15.18 -9.83 -21.16
CA ALA A 379 -14.99 -8.51 -20.57
C ALA A 379 -13.49 -8.14 -20.44
N CYS A 380 -12.66 -9.10 -20.01
CA CYS A 380 -11.21 -8.94 -19.98
C CYS A 380 -10.66 -8.67 -21.39
N GLY A 381 -11.07 -9.45 -22.38
CA GLY A 381 -10.64 -9.30 -23.77
C GLY A 381 -10.96 -7.91 -24.32
N GLN A 382 -12.19 -7.44 -24.14
CA GLN A 382 -12.62 -6.10 -24.60
C GLN A 382 -11.84 -4.96 -23.92
N LEU A 383 -11.55 -5.07 -22.62
CA LEU A 383 -10.80 -4.06 -21.87
C LEU A 383 -9.28 -4.11 -22.12
N ASN A 384 -8.74 -5.28 -22.43
CA ASN A 384 -7.32 -5.47 -22.72
C ASN A 384 -6.97 -5.17 -24.18
N ALA A 385 -7.95 -5.20 -25.10
CA ALA A 385 -7.79 -4.78 -26.49
C ALA A 385 -7.68 -3.25 -26.68
N LEU A 386 -7.93 -2.46 -25.62
CA LEU A 386 -7.74 -1.01 -25.65
C LEU A 386 -6.25 -0.65 -25.74
N ALA A 387 -5.93 0.52 -26.29
CA ALA A 387 -4.56 1.03 -26.44
C ALA A 387 -3.71 1.00 -25.15
N ARG A 388 -4.37 1.03 -23.98
CA ARG A 388 -3.77 0.68 -22.69
C ARG A 388 -4.60 -0.44 -22.07
N PRO A 389 -4.02 -1.61 -21.75
CA PRO A 389 -4.75 -2.69 -21.12
C PRO A 389 -5.34 -2.26 -19.77
N ARG A 390 -6.66 -2.46 -19.60
CA ARG A 390 -7.41 -2.02 -18.41
C ARG A 390 -8.18 -3.15 -17.73
N GLY A 391 -8.25 -4.33 -18.35
CA GLY A 391 -8.93 -5.50 -17.84
C GLY A 391 -8.09 -6.28 -16.83
N ALA A 392 -8.74 -7.19 -16.13
CA ALA A 392 -8.11 -8.18 -15.29
C ALA A 392 -7.56 -9.36 -16.12
N THR A 393 -7.06 -10.37 -15.42
CA THR A 393 -6.65 -11.65 -16.02
C THR A 393 -7.89 -12.40 -16.54
N PRO A 394 -7.92 -12.85 -17.81
CA PRO A 394 -9.03 -13.64 -18.34
C PRO A 394 -9.05 -15.06 -17.76
N GLY A 395 -10.15 -15.77 -17.99
CA GLY A 395 -10.29 -17.19 -17.66
C GLY A 395 -10.65 -17.49 -16.20
N PRO A 396 -10.73 -18.78 -15.85
CA PRO A 396 -11.20 -19.24 -14.54
C PRO A 396 -10.35 -18.72 -13.37
N ALA A 397 -9.02 -18.66 -13.55
CA ALA A 397 -8.10 -18.21 -12.51
C ALA A 397 -8.30 -16.73 -12.15
N GLY A 398 -8.48 -15.86 -13.15
CA GLY A 398 -8.74 -14.44 -12.94
C GLY A 398 -10.12 -14.18 -12.33
N TYR A 399 -11.13 -14.98 -12.70
CA TYR A 399 -12.44 -14.90 -12.07
C TYR A 399 -12.41 -15.38 -10.60
N ALA A 400 -11.65 -16.43 -10.29
CA ALA A 400 -11.45 -16.88 -8.92
C ALA A 400 -10.69 -15.85 -8.05
N GLU A 401 -9.70 -15.15 -8.64
CA GLU A 401 -9.04 -14.01 -7.99
C GLU A 401 -10.03 -12.88 -7.67
N PHE A 402 -10.90 -12.54 -8.62
CA PHE A 402 -11.96 -11.56 -8.41
C PHE A 402 -12.86 -11.94 -7.23
N GLN A 403 -13.38 -13.18 -7.21
CA GLN A 403 -14.26 -13.67 -6.14
C GLN A 403 -13.61 -13.59 -4.76
N ARG A 404 -12.35 -14.07 -4.63
CA ARG A 404 -11.61 -13.99 -3.36
C ARG A 404 -11.37 -12.54 -2.92
N THR A 405 -11.11 -11.65 -3.87
CA THR A 405 -10.84 -10.24 -3.59
C THR A 405 -12.10 -9.51 -3.14
N VAL A 406 -13.25 -9.76 -3.79
CA VAL A 406 -14.56 -9.22 -3.38
C VAL A 406 -14.93 -9.68 -1.98
N GLU A 407 -14.77 -10.97 -1.69
CA GLU A 407 -15.15 -11.50 -0.38
C GLU A 407 -14.28 -10.92 0.74
N ARG A 408 -12.96 -10.85 0.53
CA ARG A 408 -12.06 -10.20 1.49
C ARG A 408 -12.41 -8.72 1.69
N PHE A 409 -12.72 -8.03 0.60
CA PHE A 409 -13.11 -6.61 0.64
C PHE A 409 -14.41 -6.41 1.42
N ARG A 410 -15.44 -7.24 1.19
CA ARG A 410 -16.71 -7.20 1.94
C ARG A 410 -16.48 -7.31 3.44
N VAL A 411 -15.79 -8.38 3.86
CA VAL A 411 -15.50 -8.65 5.27
C VAL A 411 -14.75 -7.47 5.88
N GLN A 412 -13.67 -7.03 5.23
CA GLN A 412 -12.85 -5.93 5.73
C GLN A 412 -13.66 -4.63 5.89
N MET A 413 -14.45 -4.26 4.90
CA MET A 413 -15.20 -3.01 4.93
C MET A 413 -16.37 -3.05 5.91
N ARG A 414 -17.10 -4.19 6.01
CA ARG A 414 -18.15 -4.35 7.02
C ARG A 414 -17.58 -4.18 8.43
N THR A 415 -16.45 -4.81 8.74
CA THR A 415 -15.79 -4.65 10.03
C THR A 415 -15.39 -3.21 10.28
N GLN A 416 -14.78 -2.54 9.29
CA GLN A 416 -14.36 -1.14 9.44
C GLN A 416 -15.56 -0.20 9.69
N ILE A 417 -16.65 -0.35 8.94
CA ILE A 417 -17.85 0.48 9.08
C ILE A 417 -18.54 0.21 10.42
N MET A 418 -18.70 -1.06 10.80
CA MET A 418 -19.30 -1.43 12.10
C MET A 418 -18.48 -0.89 13.27
N CYS A 419 -17.15 -0.99 13.24
CA CYS A 419 -16.28 -0.43 14.26
C CYS A 419 -16.42 1.10 14.36
N ARG A 420 -16.47 1.80 13.22
CA ARG A 420 -16.66 3.26 13.18
C ARG A 420 -18.01 3.68 13.76
N LEU A 421 -19.09 2.99 13.41
CA LEU A 421 -20.45 3.38 13.78
C LEU A 421 -20.84 2.99 15.21
N THR A 422 -20.26 1.93 15.75
CA THR A 422 -20.58 1.43 17.10
C THR A 422 -19.54 1.83 18.16
N GLY A 423 -18.46 2.50 17.77
CA GLY A 423 -17.35 2.84 18.68
C GLY A 423 -16.60 1.62 19.25
N ARG A 424 -16.90 0.41 18.76
CA ARG A 424 -16.26 -0.84 19.21
C ARG A 424 -14.87 -0.98 18.59
N ARG A 425 -13.85 -1.15 19.43
CA ARG A 425 -12.51 -1.60 18.97
C ARG A 425 -12.65 -2.93 18.23
N LYS A 426 -11.86 -3.08 17.17
CA LYS A 426 -11.86 -4.21 16.25
C LYS A 426 -11.64 -5.53 17.00
N VAL A 427 -12.70 -6.30 17.25
CA VAL A 427 -12.60 -7.68 17.74
C VAL A 427 -12.52 -8.58 16.51
N ALA A 428 -11.46 -9.38 16.39
CA ALA A 428 -11.32 -10.35 15.32
C ALA A 428 -12.48 -11.36 15.41
N HIS A 429 -13.26 -11.51 14.33
CA HIS A 429 -14.31 -12.53 14.30
C HIS A 429 -13.69 -13.93 14.09
N PRO A 430 -14.23 -14.95 14.77
CA PRO A 430 -13.81 -16.33 14.62
C PRO A 430 -14.24 -16.87 13.25
N THR A 431 -13.33 -17.56 12.57
CA THR A 431 -13.64 -18.25 11.32
C THR A 431 -14.53 -19.45 11.64
N GLN A 432 -15.66 -19.60 10.93
CA GLN A 432 -16.50 -20.79 11.04
C GLN A 432 -15.69 -22.07 10.77
N PRO A 433 -15.98 -23.19 11.46
CA PRO A 433 -15.30 -24.45 11.21
C PRO A 433 -15.59 -24.95 9.79
N GLN A 434 -14.54 -25.33 9.07
CA GLN A 434 -14.66 -26.06 7.82
C GLN A 434 -15.46 -27.36 8.05
N PRO A 435 -16.38 -27.75 7.14
CA PRO A 435 -16.94 -29.10 7.18
C PRO A 435 -15.81 -30.11 6.99
N ALA A 436 -15.72 -31.08 7.90
CA ALA A 436 -14.73 -32.14 7.87
C ALA A 436 -14.77 -32.88 6.51
N ALA A 437 -13.59 -33.04 5.90
CA ALA A 437 -13.43 -33.88 4.73
C ALA A 437 -13.81 -35.34 5.06
N PRO A 438 -14.44 -36.09 4.14
CA PRO A 438 -14.79 -37.48 4.36
C PRO A 438 -13.52 -38.33 4.54
N HIS A 439 -13.52 -39.18 5.56
CA HIS A 439 -12.46 -40.13 5.85
C HIS A 439 -12.19 -41.06 4.65
N PRO A 440 -10.92 -41.42 4.37
CA PRO A 440 -10.62 -42.44 3.39
C PRO A 440 -11.12 -43.79 3.91
N VAL A 441 -11.92 -44.47 3.09
CA VAL A 441 -12.27 -45.88 3.28
C VAL A 441 -11.00 -46.70 3.09
N GLU A 442 -10.50 -47.29 4.17
CA GLU A 442 -9.51 -48.35 4.09
C GLU A 442 -10.17 -49.58 3.47
N CYS A 443 -9.68 -49.99 2.29
CA CYS A 443 -9.96 -51.30 1.74
C CYS A 443 -9.09 -52.33 2.47
N HIS A 444 -9.73 -53.26 3.18
CA HIS A 444 -9.19 -54.56 3.53
C HIS A 444 -10.03 -55.65 2.87
#